data_AF-A0A2W6WHX7-F1
#
_entry.id   AF-A0A2W6WHX7-F1
#
_cell.length_a   1.000
_cell.length_b   1.000
_cell.length_c   1.000
_cell.angle_alpha   90.00
_cell.angle_beta   90.00
_cell.angle_gamma   90.00
#
_symmetry.space_group_name_H-M   'P 1'
#
loop_
_entity.id
_entity.type
_entity.pdbx_description
1 polymer ?
#
loop_
_entity_poly.entity_id
_entity_poly.type
_entity_poly.pdbx_seq_one_letter_code
_entity_poly.pdbx_strand_id
1 'polypeptide(L)'
;MAVIRRQSIHRENQTLPQEERDNISRQMFMAIINMLRGYRRSFNALERAILDELQRAIPEHVRQAFAQRLISINMVQPILGGHEINLYERRNGKILFGSEGRVVSTDASILIATVELHSADEMSCLTASLFCGNGVLTSLEFNRPSEHADIEKVSAMSVSITPETPWT
;
A
#
# COMPACT_ATOMS: atom_id res chain seq x y z
N MET A 1 -38.34 -3.00 58.06
CA MET A 1 -38.04 -4.22 57.28
C MET A 1 -38.24 -3.93 55.80
N ALA A 2 -37.17 -3.71 55.06
CA ALA A 2 -37.22 -3.43 53.62
C ALA A 2 -36.83 -4.69 52.85
N VAL A 3 -37.72 -5.14 51.96
CA VAL A 3 -37.52 -6.29 51.07
C VAL A 3 -36.93 -5.78 49.77
N ILE A 4 -35.66 -6.10 49.50
CA ILE A 4 -35.02 -5.84 48.20
C ILE A 4 -35.13 -7.12 47.37
N ARG A 5 -36.05 -7.14 46.40
CA ARG A 5 -36.12 -8.18 45.36
C ARG A 5 -35.02 -7.92 44.32
N ARG A 6 -34.08 -8.87 44.18
CA ARG A 6 -33.23 -9.00 42.99
C ARG A 6 -34.09 -9.49 41.82
N GLN A 7 -34.06 -8.79 40.69
CA GLN A 7 -34.50 -9.36 39.41
C GLN A 7 -33.29 -9.54 38.50
N SER A 8 -33.07 -10.80 38.13
CA SER A 8 -32.04 -11.28 37.23
C SER A 8 -32.29 -10.82 35.80
N ILE A 9 -31.29 -10.21 35.17
CA ILE A 9 -31.30 -9.94 33.73
C ILE A 9 -30.85 -11.21 33.02
N HIS A 10 -31.79 -11.92 32.41
CA HIS A 10 -31.52 -12.95 31.40
C HIS A 10 -31.02 -12.24 30.13
N ARG A 11 -29.76 -12.46 29.75
CA ARG A 11 -29.27 -12.09 28.42
C ARG A 11 -29.65 -13.21 27.45
N GLU A 12 -30.62 -12.95 26.57
CA GLU A 12 -30.90 -13.81 25.42
C GLU A 12 -29.71 -13.75 24.45
N ASN A 13 -29.13 -14.92 24.15
CA ASN A 13 -28.25 -15.11 23.01
C ASN A 13 -29.12 -15.13 21.73
N GLN A 14 -29.39 -13.97 21.15
CA GLN A 14 -30.04 -13.90 19.85
C GLN A 14 -29.01 -14.19 18.74
N THR A 15 -29.03 -15.40 18.21
CA THR A 15 -28.33 -15.75 16.97
C THR A 15 -29.02 -15.07 15.80
N LEU A 16 -28.27 -14.28 15.03
CA LEU A 16 -28.74 -13.54 13.87
C LEU A 16 -29.54 -14.43 12.88
N PRO A 17 -30.62 -13.92 12.25
CA PRO A 17 -31.39 -14.61 11.22
C PRO A 17 -30.51 -15.13 10.09
N GLN A 18 -30.87 -16.30 9.52
CA GLN A 18 -30.07 -16.98 8.49
C GLN A 18 -29.81 -16.08 7.26
N GLU A 19 -30.79 -15.28 6.87
CA GLU A 19 -30.72 -14.38 5.72
C GLU A 19 -29.72 -13.23 5.92
N GLU A 20 -29.58 -12.71 7.16
CA GLU A 20 -28.57 -11.71 7.50
C GLU A 20 -27.15 -12.32 7.49
N ARG A 21 -27.00 -13.56 7.97
CA ARG A 21 -25.71 -14.29 7.91
C ARG A 21 -25.28 -14.56 6.47
N ASP A 22 -26.21 -14.92 5.60
CA ASP A 22 -25.93 -15.19 4.19
C ASP A 22 -25.60 -13.89 3.43
N ASN A 23 -26.25 -12.78 3.77
CA ASN A 23 -25.94 -11.45 3.21
C ASN A 23 -24.57 -10.94 3.67
N ILE A 24 -24.22 -11.07 4.95
CA ILE A 24 -22.88 -10.73 5.46
C ILE A 24 -21.81 -11.60 4.77
N SER A 25 -22.07 -12.90 4.62
CA SER A 25 -21.16 -13.84 3.96
C SER A 25 -20.96 -13.51 2.48
N ARG A 26 -22.03 -13.11 1.77
CA ARG A 26 -21.95 -12.65 0.38
C ARG A 26 -21.24 -11.31 0.24
N GLN A 27 -21.46 -10.36 1.15
CA GLN A 27 -20.73 -9.10 1.18
C GLN A 27 -19.24 -9.30 1.46
N MET A 28 -18.90 -10.15 2.43
CA MET A 28 -17.51 -10.55 2.68
C MET A 28 -16.91 -11.27 1.48
N PHE A 29 -17.64 -12.19 0.84
CA PHE A 29 -17.17 -12.90 -0.34
C PHE A 29 -16.95 -11.96 -1.52
N MET A 30 -17.86 -11.02 -1.77
CA MET A 30 -17.69 -9.99 -2.81
C MET A 30 -16.59 -9.00 -2.48
N ALA A 31 -16.41 -8.63 -1.21
CA ALA A 31 -15.26 -7.85 -0.77
C ALA A 31 -13.96 -8.61 -1.02
N ILE A 32 -13.89 -9.90 -0.72
CA ILE A 32 -12.74 -10.77 -1.00
C ILE A 32 -12.51 -10.93 -2.50
N ILE A 33 -13.55 -11.08 -3.32
CA ILE A 33 -13.44 -11.18 -4.78
C ILE A 33 -12.99 -9.84 -5.38
N ASN A 34 -13.51 -8.71 -4.91
CA ASN A 34 -13.13 -7.37 -5.37
C ASN A 34 -11.72 -6.99 -4.92
N MET A 35 -11.34 -7.41 -3.71
CA MET A 35 -9.96 -7.44 -3.23
C MET A 35 -9.16 -8.20 -4.30
N LEU A 36 -9.46 -9.49 -4.53
CA LEU A 36 -8.70 -10.37 -5.43
C LEU A 36 -8.67 -9.98 -6.91
N ARG A 37 -9.65 -9.21 -7.42
CA ARG A 37 -9.77 -8.86 -8.85
C ARG A 37 -8.91 -7.68 -9.30
N GLY A 38 -8.26 -6.96 -8.40
CA GLY A 38 -7.42 -5.79 -8.73
C GLY A 38 -5.92 -5.97 -8.49
N TYR A 39 -5.49 -7.05 -7.83
CA TYR A 39 -4.08 -7.23 -7.51
C TYR A 39 -3.27 -7.77 -8.68
N ARG A 40 -2.02 -7.34 -8.73
CA ARG A 40 -0.97 -7.93 -9.55
C ARG A 40 0.21 -8.34 -8.69
N ARG A 41 1.01 -9.27 -9.19
CA ARG A 41 2.16 -9.84 -8.47
C ARG A 41 3.47 -9.12 -8.74
N SER A 42 3.47 -8.16 -9.65
CA SER A 42 4.65 -7.46 -10.12
C SER A 42 4.33 -6.03 -10.48
N PHE A 43 5.32 -5.16 -10.39
CA PHE A 43 5.31 -3.79 -10.90
C PHE A 43 5.07 -3.76 -12.41
N ASN A 44 4.39 -2.72 -12.91
CA ASN A 44 4.39 -2.42 -14.35
C ASN A 44 5.68 -1.65 -14.71
N ALA A 45 5.86 -1.32 -15.99
CA ALA A 45 7.07 -0.66 -16.46
C ALA A 45 7.24 0.75 -15.86
N LEU A 46 6.16 1.52 -15.73
CA LEU A 46 6.16 2.86 -15.16
C LEU A 46 6.61 2.86 -13.70
N GLU A 47 5.98 2.02 -12.88
CA GLU A 47 6.31 1.90 -11.46
C GLU A 47 7.71 1.36 -11.26
N ARG A 48 8.14 0.41 -12.09
CA ARG A 48 9.50 -0.11 -12.01
C ARG A 48 10.51 1.00 -12.29
N ALA A 49 10.28 1.82 -13.31
CA ALA A 49 11.13 2.97 -13.61
C ALA A 49 11.19 3.97 -12.44
N ILE A 50 10.04 4.32 -11.84
CA ILE A 50 9.98 5.19 -10.66
C ILE A 50 10.81 4.63 -9.50
N LEU A 51 10.66 3.33 -9.22
CA LEU A 51 11.36 2.65 -8.13
C LEU A 51 12.86 2.53 -8.40
N ASP A 52 13.26 2.29 -9.64
CA ASP A 52 14.66 2.25 -10.04
C ASP A 52 15.31 3.65 -9.90
N GLU A 53 14.62 4.74 -10.25
CA GLU A 53 15.10 6.11 -10.01
C GLU A 53 15.24 6.41 -8.51
N LEU A 54 14.25 6.03 -7.70
CA LEU A 54 14.35 6.18 -6.26
C LEU A 54 15.55 5.40 -5.71
N GLN A 55 15.76 4.15 -6.13
CA GLN A 55 16.88 3.33 -5.67
C GLN A 55 18.24 3.98 -5.98
N ARG A 56 18.36 4.73 -7.08
CA ARG A 56 19.58 5.49 -7.41
C ARG A 56 19.73 6.77 -6.60
N ALA A 57 18.63 7.35 -6.11
CA ALA A 57 18.64 8.60 -5.35
C ALA A 57 18.83 8.40 -3.84
N ILE A 58 18.38 7.27 -3.27
CA ILE A 58 18.53 6.99 -1.84
C ILE A 58 20.00 6.72 -1.45
N PRO A 59 20.36 6.90 -0.16
CA PRO A 59 21.71 6.65 0.32
C PRO A 59 22.20 5.24 0.03
N GLU A 60 23.48 5.11 -0.35
CA GLU A 60 24.09 3.83 -0.77
C GLU A 60 23.88 2.70 0.25
N HIS A 61 24.05 3.00 1.55
CA HIS A 61 23.93 2.02 2.62
C HIS A 61 22.53 1.41 2.76
N VAL A 62 21.49 2.06 2.22
CA VAL A 62 20.09 1.58 2.28
C VAL A 62 19.68 0.83 1.02
N ARG A 63 20.40 0.99 -0.10
CA ARG A 63 19.99 0.46 -1.42
C ARG A 63 19.76 -1.04 -1.42
N GLN A 64 20.58 -1.79 -0.69
CA GLN A 64 20.41 -3.24 -0.57
C GLN A 64 19.10 -3.60 0.15
N ALA A 65 18.77 -2.92 1.25
CA ALA A 65 17.52 -3.15 1.95
C ALA A 65 16.32 -2.75 1.09
N PHE A 66 16.40 -1.63 0.38
CA PHE A 66 15.36 -1.21 -0.57
C PHE A 66 15.15 -2.25 -1.68
N ALA A 67 16.23 -2.74 -2.29
CA ALA A 67 16.14 -3.80 -3.31
C ALA A 67 15.53 -5.09 -2.75
N GLN A 68 15.90 -5.49 -1.53
CA GLN A 68 15.33 -6.66 -0.86
C GLN A 68 13.83 -6.49 -0.62
N ARG A 69 13.38 -5.29 -0.25
CA ARG A 69 11.96 -4.96 -0.12
C ARG A 69 11.23 -5.06 -1.45
N LEU A 70 11.80 -4.54 -2.53
CA LEU A 70 11.18 -4.64 -3.86
C LEU A 70 11.01 -6.10 -4.32
N ILE A 71 11.98 -6.97 -3.98
CA ILE A 71 11.89 -8.41 -4.26
C ILE A 71 10.82 -9.09 -3.40
N SER A 72 10.63 -8.65 -2.15
CA SER A 72 9.68 -9.28 -1.23
C SER A 72 8.22 -8.92 -1.53
N ILE A 73 7.98 -7.77 -2.19
CA ILE A 73 6.65 -7.35 -2.63
C ILE A 73 6.15 -8.31 -3.71
N ASN A 74 5.05 -9.00 -3.40
CA ASN A 74 4.43 -9.99 -4.28
C ASN A 74 2.93 -9.76 -4.47
N MET A 75 2.44 -8.64 -3.96
CA MET A 75 1.04 -8.22 -4.05
C MET A 75 1.00 -6.70 -4.15
N VAL A 76 0.63 -6.22 -5.32
CA VAL A 76 0.53 -4.81 -5.68
C VAL A 76 -0.93 -4.48 -5.97
N GLN A 77 -1.45 -3.47 -5.29
CA GLN A 77 -2.86 -3.10 -5.33
C GLN A 77 -3.06 -1.68 -5.84
N PRO A 78 -3.36 -1.49 -7.12
CA PRO A 78 -3.86 -0.22 -7.61
C PRO A 78 -5.26 0.06 -7.02
N ILE A 79 -5.46 1.29 -6.57
CA ILE A 79 -6.71 1.83 -6.03
C ILE A 79 -7.08 3.06 -6.88
N LEU A 80 -8.37 3.19 -7.21
CA LEU A 80 -8.92 4.34 -7.95
C LEU A 80 -8.12 4.69 -9.23
N GLY A 81 -7.98 3.73 -10.15
CA GLY A 81 -7.23 3.93 -11.39
C GLY A 81 -5.71 4.07 -11.22
N GLY A 82 -5.18 3.60 -10.08
CA GLY A 82 -3.75 3.73 -9.76
C GLY A 82 -3.38 5.11 -9.22
N HIS A 83 -4.34 5.83 -8.63
CA HIS A 83 -4.05 7.02 -7.82
C HIS A 83 -3.26 6.65 -6.55
N GLU A 84 -3.51 5.47 -6.01
CA GLU A 84 -2.72 4.88 -4.94
C GLU A 84 -2.37 3.45 -5.32
N ILE A 85 -1.15 3.04 -5.04
CA ILE A 85 -0.66 1.69 -5.27
C ILE A 85 -0.12 1.17 -3.95
N ASN A 86 -0.88 0.29 -3.31
CA ASN A 86 -0.45 -0.37 -2.10
C ASN A 86 0.47 -1.56 -2.38
N LEU A 87 1.51 -1.69 -1.57
CA LEU A 87 2.61 -2.63 -1.75
C LEU A 87 2.71 -3.57 -0.56
N TYR A 88 2.51 -4.86 -0.85
CA TYR A 88 2.49 -5.88 0.18
C TYR A 88 3.45 -7.02 -0.13
N GLU A 89 4.07 -7.50 0.94
CA GLU A 89 4.59 -8.85 1.01
C GLU A 89 3.54 -9.74 1.66
N ARG A 90 3.12 -10.80 0.96
CA ARG A 90 2.16 -11.77 1.46
C ARG A 90 2.78 -13.15 1.54
N ARG A 91 2.73 -13.80 2.70
CA ARG A 91 3.11 -15.22 2.88
C ARG A 91 2.05 -15.94 3.68
N ASN A 92 1.66 -17.14 3.24
CA ASN A 92 0.64 -17.98 3.91
C ASN A 92 -0.65 -17.22 4.27
N GLY A 93 -1.11 -16.37 3.34
CA GLY A 93 -2.33 -15.57 3.52
C GLY A 93 -2.18 -14.30 4.36
N LYS A 94 -1.04 -14.07 5.03
CA LYS A 94 -0.79 -12.92 5.91
C LYS A 94 0.08 -11.86 5.24
N ILE A 95 -0.20 -10.59 5.52
CA ILE A 95 0.65 -9.45 5.15
C ILE A 95 1.81 -9.37 6.13
N LEU A 96 3.02 -9.18 5.61
CA LEU A 96 4.24 -9.08 6.39
C LEU A 96 4.88 -7.70 6.22
N PHE A 97 5.38 -7.18 7.34
CA PHE A 97 6.27 -6.03 7.42
C PHE A 97 7.55 -6.53 8.08
N GLY A 98 8.34 -7.32 7.35
CA GLY A 98 9.57 -7.92 7.85
C GLY A 98 10.64 -6.86 8.13
N SER A 99 11.56 -7.16 9.05
CA SER A 99 12.77 -6.34 9.26
C SER A 99 13.72 -6.42 8.07
N GLU A 100 13.70 -7.53 7.34
CA GLU A 100 14.42 -7.70 6.08
C GLU A 100 13.78 -6.80 5.01
N GLY A 101 14.49 -5.74 4.64
CA GLY A 101 14.00 -4.72 3.72
C GLY A 101 13.48 -3.45 4.40
N ARG A 102 13.72 -3.28 5.70
CA ARG A 102 13.52 -2.00 6.39
C ARG A 102 14.50 -0.97 5.83
N VAL A 103 13.96 0.18 5.45
CA VAL A 103 14.69 1.29 4.82
C VAL A 103 14.73 2.54 5.69
N VAL A 104 13.76 2.69 6.60
CA VAL A 104 13.74 3.78 7.59
C VAL A 104 13.58 3.24 9.01
N SER A 105 14.21 3.88 9.98
CA SER A 105 14.27 3.45 11.38
C SER A 105 12.97 3.70 12.16
N THR A 106 12.03 4.47 11.61
CA THR A 106 10.73 4.75 12.22
C THR A 106 9.64 3.75 11.80
N ASP A 107 8.68 3.51 12.71
CA ASP A 107 7.47 2.75 12.41
C ASP A 107 6.33 3.61 11.85
N ALA A 108 6.44 4.93 11.97
CA ALA A 108 5.44 5.85 11.45
C ALA A 108 5.30 5.76 9.93
N SER A 109 4.10 6.09 9.42
CA SER A 109 3.91 6.33 7.99
C SER A 109 4.55 7.67 7.63
N ILE A 110 5.58 7.65 6.78
CA ILE A 110 6.33 8.85 6.37
C ILE A 110 6.52 8.88 4.85
N LEU A 111 6.46 10.08 4.28
CA LEU A 111 6.88 10.34 2.91
C LEU A 111 8.41 10.33 2.85
N ILE A 112 9.01 9.49 2.02
CA ILE A 112 10.47 9.40 1.88
C ILE A 112 10.98 10.12 0.63
N ALA A 113 10.16 10.22 -0.39
CA ALA A 113 10.53 10.86 -1.64
C ALA A 113 9.30 11.23 -2.48
N THR A 114 9.52 12.18 -3.38
CA THR A 114 8.63 12.50 -4.49
C THR A 114 9.39 12.35 -5.79
N VAL A 115 8.77 11.74 -6.80
CA VAL A 115 9.29 11.59 -8.15
C VAL A 115 8.37 12.33 -9.12
N GLU A 116 8.92 13.31 -9.82
CA GLU A 116 8.22 14.04 -10.87
C GLU A 116 8.55 13.42 -12.24
N LEU A 117 7.51 13.07 -13.00
CA LEU A 117 7.60 12.50 -14.33
C LEU A 117 7.34 13.60 -15.35
N HIS A 118 8.34 13.89 -16.18
CA HIS A 118 8.29 14.96 -17.18
C HIS A 118 7.92 14.37 -18.54
N SER A 119 6.82 14.82 -19.12
CA SER A 119 6.29 14.33 -20.40
C SER A 119 5.58 15.47 -21.15
N ALA A 120 5.65 15.44 -22.48
CA ALA A 120 4.81 16.30 -23.32
C ALA A 120 3.34 15.82 -23.37
N ASP A 121 3.12 14.53 -23.14
CA ASP A 121 1.79 13.94 -22.97
C ASP A 121 1.29 14.19 -21.55
N GLU A 122 0.14 14.85 -21.45
CA GLU A 122 -0.41 15.31 -20.18
C GLU A 122 -0.74 14.15 -19.23
N MET A 123 -1.21 13.02 -19.75
CA MET A 123 -1.56 11.85 -18.93
C MET A 123 -0.34 11.19 -18.29
N SER A 124 0.83 11.34 -18.93
CA SER A 124 2.10 10.78 -18.47
C SER A 124 2.95 11.79 -17.67
N CYS A 125 2.47 13.03 -17.52
CA CYS A 125 3.06 14.05 -16.65
C CYS A 125 2.49 13.93 -15.24
N LEU A 126 3.19 13.24 -14.34
CA LEU A 126 2.68 12.85 -13.03
C LEU A 126 3.66 13.17 -11.91
N THR A 127 3.15 13.24 -10.69
CA THR A 127 3.97 13.28 -9.48
C THR A 127 3.63 12.06 -8.64
N ALA A 128 4.64 11.25 -8.31
CA ALA A 128 4.53 10.07 -7.48
C ALA A 128 5.19 10.31 -6.12
N SER A 129 4.43 10.19 -5.05
CA SER A 129 4.88 10.26 -3.66
C SER A 129 5.08 8.85 -3.11
N LEU A 130 6.23 8.58 -2.49
CA LEU A 130 6.59 7.25 -2.00
C LEU A 130 6.61 7.25 -0.47
N PHE A 131 5.83 6.34 0.11
CA PHE A 131 5.65 6.26 1.56
C PHE A 131 6.23 4.97 2.14
N CYS A 132 6.82 5.12 3.32
CA CYS A 132 7.20 4.01 4.17
C CYS A 132 6.29 3.94 5.39
N GLY A 133 5.89 2.74 5.78
CA GLY A 133 5.21 2.44 7.04
C GLY A 133 5.81 1.19 7.68
N ASN A 134 5.92 1.16 9.02
CA ASN A 134 6.68 0.12 9.73
C ASN A 134 8.11 -0.04 9.17
N GLY A 135 8.72 1.08 8.78
CA GLY A 135 10.07 1.13 8.25
C GLY A 135 10.29 0.59 6.84
N VAL A 136 9.27 0.08 6.15
CA VAL A 136 9.40 -0.49 4.78
C VAL A 136 8.58 0.32 3.78
N LEU A 137 8.92 0.26 2.49
CA LEU A 137 8.08 0.85 1.43
C LEU A 137 6.69 0.19 1.41
N THR A 138 5.63 1.00 1.47
CA THR A 138 4.23 0.54 1.57
C THR A 138 3.31 1.06 0.48
N SER A 139 3.58 2.25 -0.09
CA SER A 139 2.73 2.77 -1.16
C SER A 139 3.46 3.73 -2.10
N LEU A 140 2.91 3.82 -3.32
CA LEU A 140 3.13 4.93 -4.25
C LEU A 140 1.80 5.64 -4.42
N GLU A 141 1.78 6.96 -4.28
CA GLU A 141 0.59 7.78 -4.45
C GLU A 141 0.84 8.80 -5.55
N PHE A 142 -0.06 8.87 -6.51
CA PHE A 142 0.03 9.77 -7.64
C PHE A 142 -0.91 10.94 -7.47
N ASN A 143 -0.52 12.12 -7.94
CA ASN A 143 -1.40 13.29 -7.97
C ASN A 143 -2.62 13.13 -8.90
N ARG A 144 -2.55 12.17 -9.84
CA ARG A 144 -3.62 11.78 -10.77
C ARG A 144 -3.52 10.27 -11.06
N PRO A 145 -4.62 9.59 -11.48
CA PRO A 145 -4.58 8.17 -11.81
C PRO A 145 -3.48 7.81 -12.82
N SER A 146 -2.70 6.78 -12.50
CA SER A 146 -1.54 6.35 -13.31
C SER A 146 -1.90 5.33 -14.40
N GLU A 147 -3.11 4.78 -14.43
CA GLU A 147 -3.52 3.72 -15.38
C GLU A 147 -3.46 4.13 -16.86
N HIS A 148 -3.44 5.43 -17.15
CA HIS A 148 -3.36 5.99 -18.50
C HIS A 148 -1.99 6.59 -18.83
N ALA A 149 -1.05 6.57 -17.88
CA ALA A 149 0.31 7.04 -18.12
C ALA A 149 1.10 6.00 -18.89
N ASP A 150 1.90 6.49 -19.84
CA ASP A 150 2.75 5.66 -20.69
C ASP A 150 4.21 6.02 -20.45
N ILE A 151 4.98 5.02 -19.99
CA ILE A 151 6.41 5.19 -19.70
C ILE A 151 7.20 5.59 -20.95
N GLU A 152 6.78 5.18 -22.15
CA GLU A 152 7.48 5.51 -23.40
C GLU A 152 7.38 7.00 -23.73
N LYS A 153 6.41 7.71 -23.14
CA LYS A 153 6.22 9.16 -23.30
C LYS A 153 6.93 9.98 -22.22
N VAL A 154 7.39 9.34 -21.15
CA VAL A 154 8.14 10.00 -20.08
C VAL A 154 9.55 10.31 -20.58
N SER A 155 9.85 11.60 -20.68
CA SER A 155 11.13 12.10 -21.19
C SER A 155 12.22 12.20 -20.12
N ALA A 156 11.82 12.43 -18.86
CA ALA A 156 12.73 12.49 -17.72
C ALA A 156 11.99 12.23 -16.40
N MET A 157 12.74 11.88 -15.37
CA MET A 157 12.26 11.80 -13.99
C MET A 157 13.18 12.61 -13.07
N SER A 158 12.60 13.33 -12.12
CA SER A 158 13.32 14.06 -11.08
C SER A 158 12.94 13.53 -9.72
N VAL A 159 13.93 13.17 -8.89
CA VAL A 159 13.70 12.64 -7.54
C VAL A 159 14.04 13.68 -6.49
N SER A 160 13.11 13.94 -5.58
CA SER A 160 13.27 14.80 -4.41
C SER A 160 13.12 13.95 -3.15
N ILE A 161 14.22 13.76 -2.41
CA ILE A 161 14.21 13.03 -1.13
C ILE A 161 13.66 13.93 -0.02
N THR A 162 12.77 13.40 0.83
CA THR A 162 12.27 14.15 1.99
C THR A 162 13.43 14.46 2.95
N PRO A 163 13.63 15.72 3.35
CA PRO A 163 14.67 16.09 4.30
C PRO A 163 14.56 15.30 5.60
N GLU A 164 15.71 15.00 6.22
CA GLU A 164 15.78 14.32 7.52
C GLU A 164 15.09 12.94 7.56
N THR A 165 14.91 12.30 6.39
CA THR A 165 14.42 10.93 6.34
C THR A 165 15.31 10.03 7.21
N PRO A 166 14.75 9.32 8.21
CA PRO A 166 15.53 8.60 9.20
C PRO A 166 15.94 7.22 8.65
N TRP A 167 16.82 7.21 7.66
CA TRP A 167 17.37 5.99 7.04
C TRP A 167 17.94 5.01 8.08
N THR A 168 17.79 3.70 7.84
CA THR A 168 18.36 2.64 8.69
C THR A 168 19.84 2.41 8.46
#